data_AF-A0A842UAR6-F1
#
_entry.id   AF-A0A842UAR6-F1
#
_cell.length_a   1.000
_cell.length_b   1.000
_cell.length_c   1.000
_cell.angle_alpha   90.00
_cell.angle_beta   90.00
_cell.angle_gamma   90.00
#
_symmetry.space_group_name_H-M   'P 1'
#
loop_
_entity.id
_entity.type
_entity.pdbx_description
1 polymer ?
#
loop_
_entity_poly.entity_id
_entity_poly.type
_entity_poly.pdbx_seq_one_letter_code
_entity_poly.pdbx_strand_id
1 'polypeptide(L)'
;MKDNNVVNMDFNSGPLKGMSIGFIVLIILAVIILSKAILVVEAGERAVVMNRITGVEKRTLGEGMHLLMPGIQEPTIYSVRTQTYT
;
A
#
# COMPACT_ATOMS: atom_id res chain seq x y z
N MET A 1 -20.11 -22.44 45.58
CA MET A 1 -19.47 -23.25 44.52
C MET A 1 -19.32 -22.32 43.33
N LYS A 2 -18.10 -22.03 42.87
CA LYS A 2 -17.83 -21.14 41.71
C LYS A 2 -17.72 -22.02 40.46
N ASP A 3 -18.60 -21.79 39.50
CA ASP A 3 -18.57 -22.36 38.17
C ASP A 3 -17.43 -21.73 37.36
N ASN A 4 -16.38 -22.51 37.15
CA ASN A 4 -15.27 -22.16 36.28
C ASN A 4 -15.67 -22.38 34.82
N ASN A 5 -16.45 -21.45 34.28
CA ASN A 5 -16.71 -21.34 32.85
C ASN A 5 -15.44 -20.83 32.15
N VAL A 6 -14.52 -21.75 31.89
CA VAL A 6 -13.40 -21.54 30.96
C VAL A 6 -13.99 -21.51 29.55
N VAL A 7 -14.27 -20.30 29.06
CA VAL A 7 -14.60 -20.08 27.65
C VAL A 7 -13.34 -20.41 26.85
N ASN A 8 -13.25 -21.67 26.40
CA ASN A 8 -12.26 -22.11 25.44
C ASN A 8 -12.61 -21.45 24.10
N MET A 9 -11.96 -20.33 23.82
CA MET A 9 -12.05 -19.68 22.52
C MET A 9 -11.25 -20.54 21.54
N ASP A 10 -11.92 -21.50 20.89
CA ASP A 10 -11.36 -22.23 19.77
C ASP A 10 -11.12 -21.26 18.60
N PHE A 11 -9.89 -20.71 18.51
CA PHE A 11 -9.41 -19.87 17.39
C PHE A 11 -9.51 -20.54 16.01
N ASN A 12 -9.94 -21.80 15.97
CA ASN A 12 -10.08 -22.64 14.80
C ASN A 12 -11.54 -22.81 14.34
N SER A 13 -12.49 -22.01 14.83
CA SER A 13 -13.90 -22.02 14.38
C SER A 13 -14.28 -20.86 13.46
N GLY A 14 -13.32 -20.06 13.01
CA GLY A 14 -13.55 -19.02 12.01
C GLY A 14 -13.65 -19.57 10.57
N PRO A 15 -14.13 -18.76 9.60
CA PRO A 15 -14.25 -19.15 8.17
C PRO A 15 -12.93 -19.52 7.48
N LEU A 16 -11.82 -19.50 8.22
CA LEU A 16 -10.46 -19.82 7.79
C LEU A 16 -10.14 -21.34 7.84
N LYS A 17 -11.00 -22.19 8.43
CA LYS A 17 -10.72 -23.63 8.68
C LYS A 17 -10.61 -24.53 7.44
N GLY A 18 -10.94 -24.03 6.24
CA GLY A 18 -10.82 -24.79 4.98
C GLY A 18 -9.80 -24.22 4.00
N MET A 19 -9.17 -23.10 4.35
CA MET A 19 -8.34 -22.35 3.43
C MET A 19 -6.89 -22.81 3.56
N SER A 20 -6.33 -23.37 2.48
CA SER A 20 -4.94 -23.80 2.46
C SER A 20 -4.02 -22.64 2.86
N ILE A 21 -3.01 -22.92 3.68
CA ILE A 21 -2.04 -21.90 4.12
C ILE A 21 -1.45 -21.14 2.93
N GLY A 22 -1.25 -21.81 1.78
CA GLY A 22 -0.80 -21.15 0.56
C GLY A 22 -1.77 -20.08 0.03
N PHE A 23 -3.08 -20.29 0.14
CA PHE A 23 -4.06 -19.29 -0.29
C PHE A 23 -4.12 -18.10 0.67
N ILE A 24 -3.95 -18.34 1.98
CA ILE A 24 -3.86 -17.26 2.97
C ILE A 24 -2.63 -16.38 2.70
N VAL A 25 -1.47 -17.00 2.46
CA VAL A 25 -0.24 -16.29 2.12
C VAL A 25 -0.39 -15.48 0.84
N LEU A 26 -1.06 -16.04 -0.18
CA LEU A 26 -1.31 -15.35 -1.44
C LEU A 26 -2.21 -14.11 -1.24
N ILE A 27 -3.27 -14.22 -0.43
CA ILE A 27 -4.13 -13.08 -0.11
C ILE A 27 -3.35 -12.01 0.65
N ILE A 28 -2.56 -12.40 1.66
CA ILE A 28 -1.74 -11.45 2.43
C ILE A 28 -0.78 -10.71 1.51
N LEU A 29 -0.10 -11.42 0.61
CA LEU A 29 0.82 -10.82 -0.35
C LEU A 29 0.10 -9.85 -1.29
N ALA A 30 -1.07 -10.23 -1.80
CA ALA A 30 -1.88 -9.37 -2.66
C ALA A 30 -2.31 -8.08 -1.94
N VAL A 31 -2.74 -8.17 -0.68
CA VAL A 31 -3.11 -7.01 0.14
C VAL A 31 -1.92 -6.08 0.34
N ILE A 32 -0.74 -6.61 0.69
CA ILE A 32 0.48 -5.81 0.88
C ILE A 32 0.83 -5.03 -0.38
N ILE A 33 0.76 -5.67 -1.55
CA ILE A 33 1.03 -5.02 -2.84
C ILE A 33 0.01 -3.90 -3.06
N LEU A 34 -1.28 -4.18 -2.87
CA LEU A 34 -2.35 -3.22 -3.12
C LEU A 34 -2.31 -2.01 -2.17
N SER A 35 -1.89 -2.19 -0.92
CA SER A 35 -1.72 -1.09 0.03
C SER A 35 -0.68 -0.05 -0.41
N LYS A 36 0.30 -0.44 -1.23
CA LYS A 36 1.32 0.48 -1.76
C LYS A 36 0.87 1.24 -3.01
N ALA A 37 -0.35 1.01 -3.48
CA ALA A 37 -0.89 1.64 -4.69
C ALA A 37 -1.38 3.08 -4.46
N ILE A 38 -1.58 3.51 -3.21
CA ILE A 38 -2.12 4.83 -2.89
C ILE A 38 -0.96 5.77 -2.56
N LEU A 39 -0.85 6.87 -3.30
CA LEU A 39 0.05 7.99 -3.02
C LEU A 39 -0.78 9.24 -2.78
N VAL A 40 -0.47 9.96 -1.71
CA VAL A 40 -1.04 11.28 -1.45
C VAL A 40 0.07 12.31 -1.64
N VAL A 41 -0.16 13.29 -2.50
CA VAL A 41 0.78 14.38 -2.77
C VAL A 41 0.29 15.61 -2.03
N GLU A 42 1.17 16.18 -1.20
CA GLU A 42 0.88 17.37 -0.41
C GLU A 42 0.82 18.65 -1.26
N ALA A 43 0.14 19.67 -0.72
CA ALA A 43 0.02 20.96 -1.38
C ALA A 43 1.39 21.67 -1.47
N GLY A 44 1.76 22.12 -2.68
CA GLY A 44 3.07 22.73 -2.94
C GLY A 44 4.19 21.73 -3.29
N GLU A 45 3.84 20.46 -3.49
CA GLU A 45 4.72 19.42 -4.00
C GLU A 45 4.17 18.81 -5.30
N ARG A 46 5.04 18.20 -6.09
CA ARG A 46 4.67 17.39 -7.26
C ARG A 46 5.42 16.07 -7.23
N ALA A 47 4.72 14.97 -7.48
CA ALA A 47 5.35 13.67 -7.63
C ALA A 47 5.69 13.42 -9.11
N VAL A 48 6.96 13.19 -9.42
CA VAL A 48 7.40 12.69 -10.72
C VAL A 48 7.39 11.18 -10.64
N VAL A 49 6.61 10.51 -11.49
CA VAL A 49 6.52 9.05 -11.44
C VAL A 49 7.41 8.43 -12.49
N MET A 50 8.38 7.66 -12.05
CA MET A 50 9.28 6.91 -12.92
C MET A 50 8.77 5.48 -13.09
N ASN A 51 8.86 4.95 -14.30
CA ASN A 51 8.55 3.54 -14.58
C ASN A 51 9.82 2.72 -14.51
N ARG A 52 9.86 1.73 -13.62
CA ARG A 52 11.03 0.87 -13.40
C ARG A 52 11.33 -0.07 -14.57
N ILE A 53 10.32 -0.41 -15.39
CA ILE A 53 10.46 -1.34 -16.52
C ILE A 53 10.80 -0.60 -17.81
N THR A 54 10.06 0.47 -18.11
CA THR A 54 10.20 1.21 -19.38
C THR A 54 11.15 2.40 -19.27
N GLY A 55 11.60 2.75 -18.05
CA GLY A 55 12.59 3.78 -17.77
C GLY A 55 12.11 5.22 -17.92
N VAL A 56 11.23 5.50 -18.88
CA VAL A 56 10.81 6.86 -19.22
C VAL A 56 9.29 6.98 -19.17
N GLU A 57 8.77 7.22 -17.97
CA GLU A 57 7.41 7.72 -17.81
C GLU A 57 7.56 9.16 -17.27
N LYS A 58 7.29 10.17 -18.09
CA LYS A 58 7.47 11.59 -17.73
C LYS A 58 6.15 12.18 -17.22
N ARG A 59 5.45 11.43 -16.37
CA ARG A 59 4.20 11.94 -15.80
C ARG A 59 4.48 12.64 -14.49
N THR A 60 3.94 13.84 -14.34
CA THR A 60 3.93 14.58 -13.08
C THR A 60 2.53 14.50 -12.50
N LEU A 61 2.43 14.06 -11.26
CA LEU A 61 1.22 14.04 -10.48
C LEU A 61 1.20 15.30 -9.61
N GLY A 62 0.13 16.07 -9.75
CA GLY A 62 -0.12 17.24 -8.91
C GLY A 62 -0.62 16.84 -7.52
N GLU A 63 -1.04 17.85 -6.77
CA GLU A 63 -1.64 17.73 -5.44
C GLU A 63 -2.81 16.72 -5.42
N GLY A 64 -3.00 16.01 -4.32
CA GLY A 64 -4.12 15.09 -4.11
C GLY A 64 -3.76 13.60 -4.11
N MET A 65 -4.79 12.76 -4.15
CA MET A 65 -4.64 11.30 -4.08
C MET A 65 -4.52 10.71 -5.48
N HIS A 66 -3.44 9.98 -5.71
CA HIS A 66 -3.18 9.28 -6.96
C HIS A 66 -3.06 7.79 -6.73
N LEU A 67 -3.58 7.00 -7.68
CA LEU A 67 -3.41 5.56 -7.72
C LEU A 67 -2.24 5.23 -8.64
N LEU A 68 -1.23 4.59 -8.09
CA LEU A 68 -0.05 4.13 -8.82
C LEU A 68 -0.02 2.61 -8.80
N MET A 69 0.54 2.04 -9.86
CA MET A 69 0.77 0.60 -9.90
C MET A 69 1.95 0.24 -8.99
N PRO A 70 1.71 -0.47 -7.87
CA PRO A 70 2.76 -0.84 -6.93
C PRO A 70 3.77 -1.77 -7.60
N GLY A 71 5.05 -1.46 -7.47
CA GLY A 71 6.17 -2.27 -7.98
C GLY A 71 6.65 -1.92 -9.39
N ILE A 72 5.83 -1.29 -10.23
CA ILE A 72 6.23 -0.83 -11.57
C ILE A 72 6.51 0.68 -11.57
N GLN A 73 5.68 1.43 -10.84
CA GLN A 73 5.72 2.89 -10.81
C GLN A 73 6.31 3.37 -9.48
N GLU A 74 7.35 4.19 -9.55
CA GLU A 74 8.05 4.74 -8.40
C GLU A 74 7.89 6.27 -8.41
N PRO A 75 7.08 6.84 -7.49
CA PRO A 75 6.92 8.28 -7.38
C PRO A 75 8.07 8.90 -6.57
N THR A 76 8.69 9.94 -7.11
CA THR A 76 9.61 10.82 -6.38
C THR A 76 8.97 12.17 -6.21
N ILE A 77 8.82 12.62 -4.95
CA ILE A 77 8.16 13.88 -4.61
C ILE A 77 9.19 15.01 -4.64
N TYR A 78 8.84 16.10 -5.32
CA TYR A 78 9.67 17.30 -5.43
C TYR A 78 8.87 18.52 -4.99
N SER A 79 9.52 19.41 -4.24
CA SER A 79 8.95 20.72 -3.93
C SER A 79 8.96 21.59 -5.18
N VAL A 80 7.81 22.17 -5.52
CA VAL A 80 7.67 23.13 -6.63
C VAL A 80 7.79 24.58 -6.17
N ARG A 81 8.15 24.81 -4.89
CA ARG A 81 8.43 26.15 -4.37
C ARG A 81 9.69 26.68 -5.05
N THR A 82 9.69 27.98 -5.35
CA THR A 82 10.84 28.66 -5.95
C THR A 82 12.04 28.53 -4.99
N GLN A 83 13.00 27.69 -5.36
CA GLN A 83 14.27 27.61 -4.66
C GLN A 83 15.16 28.74 -5.22
N THR A 84 15.27 29.83 -4.47
CA THR A 84 16.17 30.93 -4.83
C THR A 84 17.60 30.52 -4.46
N TYR A 85 18.42 30.21 -5.47
CA TYR A 85 19.87 30.13 -5.30
C TYR A 85 20.45 31.56 -5.38
N THR A 86 21.13 32.01 -4.33
CA THR A 86 21.91 33.27 -4.30
C THR A 86 23.36 32.99 -4.61
#